data_AF-A0A7X5XCU3-F1
#
_entry.id   AF-A0A7X5XCU3-F1
#
_cell.length_a   1.000
_cell.length_b   1.000
_cell.length_c   1.000
_cell.angle_alpha   90.00
_cell.angle_beta   90.00
_cell.angle_gamma   90.00
#
_symmetry.space_group_name_H-M   'P 1'
#
loop_
_entity.id
_entity.type
_entity.pdbx_description
1 polymer ?
#
loop_
_entity_poly.entity_id
_entity_poly.type
_entity_poly.pdbx_seq_one_letter_code
_entity_poly.pdbx_strand_id
1 'polypeptide(L)'
;MDSPHPERTLDLLEPDFRFLIALPGGEITGESKEDFAAYIAGRNPKERSHEILRHSRDGDLETVYGVVTEGGRYTGSFLSAAVISPGGLIARYQSFFTTSFELVDWAPKGDGSRA
;
A
#
# COMPACT_ATOMS: atom_id res chain seq x y z
N MET A 1 -5.89 3.23 3.96
CA MET A 1 -4.78 2.96 4.90
C MET A 1 -4.17 4.22 5.51
N ASP A 2 -3.89 5.28 4.76
CA ASP A 2 -3.22 6.49 5.32
C ASP A 2 -4.17 7.53 5.91
N SER A 3 -5.48 7.31 5.80
CA SER A 3 -6.49 8.16 6.40
C SER A 3 -6.52 8.03 7.93
N PRO A 4 -7.13 8.99 8.65
CA PRO A 4 -7.45 8.85 10.09
C PRO A 4 -8.30 7.64 10.45
N HIS A 5 -8.94 7.01 9.45
CA HIS A 5 -9.82 5.85 9.57
C HIS A 5 -9.27 4.65 8.77
N PRO A 6 -8.09 4.11 9.09
CA PRO A 6 -7.48 3.02 8.33
C PRO A 6 -8.35 1.75 8.31
N GLU A 7 -9.20 1.55 9.31
CA GLU A 7 -10.17 0.45 9.41
C GLU A 7 -11.16 0.40 8.24
N ARG A 8 -11.49 1.55 7.63
CA ARG A 8 -12.38 1.60 6.44
C ARG A 8 -11.79 0.90 5.22
N THR A 9 -10.50 0.54 5.26
CA THR A 9 -9.91 -0.30 4.22
C THR A 9 -10.61 -1.68 4.14
N LEU A 10 -11.18 -2.17 5.25
CA LEU A 10 -11.89 -3.46 5.31
C LEU A 10 -13.18 -3.49 4.48
N ASP A 11 -13.77 -2.31 4.21
CA ASP A 11 -14.96 -2.16 3.37
C ASP A 11 -14.65 -2.43 1.89
N LEU A 12 -13.37 -2.36 1.50
CA LEU A 12 -12.90 -2.56 0.13
C LEU A 12 -12.53 -4.02 -0.16
N LEU A 13 -12.68 -4.93 0.79
CA LEU A 13 -12.21 -6.32 0.69
C LEU A 13 -13.36 -7.27 0.40
N GLU A 14 -13.12 -8.32 -0.38
CA GLU A 14 -14.03 -9.46 -0.49
C GLU A 14 -14.08 -10.26 0.84
N PRO A 15 -15.16 -11.02 1.10
CA PRO A 15 -15.22 -11.93 2.25
C PRO A 15 -14.14 -13.02 2.26
N ASP A 16 -13.70 -13.50 1.09
CA ASP A 16 -12.65 -14.52 0.92
C ASP A 16 -11.27 -13.93 0.61
N PHE A 17 -11.07 -12.65 0.97
CA PHE A 17 -9.85 -11.90 0.74
C PHE A 17 -8.60 -12.60 1.29
N ARG A 18 -7.51 -12.57 0.51
CA ARG A 18 -6.19 -13.06 0.97
C ARG A 18 -5.10 -12.06 0.65
N PHE A 19 -4.06 -12.06 1.47
CA PHE A 19 -2.96 -11.13 1.28
C PHE A 19 -1.58 -11.69 1.62
N LEU A 20 -0.59 -11.06 1.00
CA LEU A 20 0.82 -11.13 1.36
C LEU A 20 1.40 -9.73 1.40
N ILE A 21 2.10 -9.40 2.48
CA ILE A 21 2.88 -8.18 2.61
C ILE A 21 4.30 -8.59 3.01
N ALA A 22 5.23 -8.45 2.07
CA ALA A 22 6.65 -8.67 2.30
C ALA A 22 7.28 -7.36 2.77
N LEU A 23 7.83 -7.39 3.99
CA LEU A 23 8.56 -6.29 4.62
C LEU A 23 10.03 -6.70 4.81
N PRO A 24 10.94 -5.74 5.05
CA PRO A 24 12.27 -6.06 5.54
C PRO A 24 12.18 -6.91 6.80
N GLY A 25 12.77 -8.10 6.76
CA GLY A 25 12.82 -9.03 7.90
C GLY A 25 11.71 -10.09 7.95
N GLY A 26 10.72 -10.06 7.06
CA GLY A 26 9.74 -11.14 6.98
C GLY A 26 8.48 -10.84 6.17
N GLU A 27 7.64 -11.86 6.06
CA GLU A 27 6.35 -11.78 5.39
C GLU A 27 5.21 -11.79 6.40
N ILE A 28 4.16 -11.04 6.10
CA ILE A 28 2.88 -11.09 6.80
C ILE A 28 1.85 -11.58 5.80
N THR A 29 1.21 -12.70 6.10
CA THR A 29 0.18 -13.31 5.25
C THR A 29 -1.12 -13.48 6.03
N GLY A 30 -2.23 -13.61 5.30
CA GLY A 30 -3.54 -13.90 5.90
C GLY A 30 -4.58 -14.24 4.86
N GLU A 31 -5.67 -14.86 5.31
CA GLU A 31 -6.74 -15.39 4.45
C GLU A 31 -8.13 -14.87 4.83
N SER A 32 -8.18 -13.78 5.61
CA SER A 32 -9.42 -13.19 6.09
C SER A 32 -9.34 -11.67 6.26
N LYS A 33 -10.50 -11.03 6.39
CA LYS A 33 -10.59 -9.60 6.77
C LYS A 33 -10.07 -9.37 8.19
N GLU A 34 -10.27 -10.33 9.07
CA GLU A 34 -9.82 -10.28 10.46
C GLU A 34 -8.29 -10.29 10.55
N ASP A 35 -7.61 -11.13 9.78
CA ASP A 35 -6.14 -11.14 9.68
C ASP A 35 -5.61 -9.79 9.19
N PHE A 36 -6.28 -9.22 8.19
CA PHE A 36 -5.89 -7.91 7.65
C PHE A 36 -6.19 -6.78 8.63
N ALA A 37 -7.29 -6.86 9.39
CA ALA A 37 -7.61 -5.92 10.45
C ALA A 37 -6.55 -5.95 11.57
N ALA A 38 -6.09 -7.13 11.96
CA ALA A 38 -5.00 -7.29 12.92
C ALA A 38 -3.70 -6.66 12.41
N TYR A 39 -3.39 -6.85 11.11
CA TYR A 39 -2.26 -6.17 10.47
C TYR A 39 -2.41 -4.64 10.51
N ILE A 40 -3.58 -4.09 10.14
CA ILE A 40 -3.84 -2.65 10.15
C ILE A 40 -3.71 -2.07 11.57
N ALA A 41 -4.26 -2.76 12.57
CA ALA A 41 -4.23 -2.31 13.97
C ALA A 41 -2.80 -2.24 14.54
N GLY A 42 -1.89 -3.07 14.04
CA GLY A 42 -0.47 -3.03 14.41
C GLY A 42 0.32 -1.89 13.78
N ARG A 43 -0.26 -1.12 12.84
CA ARG A 43 0.43 0.00 12.18
C ARG A 43 0.40 1.25 13.05
N ASN A 44 1.49 2.02 13.03
CA ASN A 44 1.52 3.40 13.54
C ASN A 44 1.36 4.38 12.36
N PRO A 45 0.18 4.95 12.11
CA PRO A 45 -0.10 5.72 10.90
C PRO A 45 0.31 7.19 10.98
N LYS A 46 0.65 7.74 12.16
CA LYS A 46 0.55 9.18 12.41
C LYS A 46 1.41 10.08 11.51
N GLU A 47 2.50 9.56 10.95
CA GLU A 47 3.39 10.35 10.10
C GLU A 47 3.66 9.70 8.74
N ARG A 48 3.12 8.51 8.50
CA ARG A 48 3.42 7.69 7.32
C ARG A 48 2.43 7.98 6.19
N SER A 49 2.95 8.28 5.00
CA SER A 49 2.15 8.45 3.78
C SER A 49 2.70 7.61 2.63
N HIS A 50 1.82 7.07 1.80
CA HIS A 50 2.14 6.38 0.55
C HIS A 50 1.88 7.35 -0.61
N GLU A 51 2.92 7.66 -1.37
CA GLU A 51 2.85 8.48 -2.58
C GLU A 51 2.93 7.57 -3.81
N ILE A 52 1.84 7.48 -4.57
CA ILE A 52 1.79 6.69 -5.81
C ILE A 52 2.54 7.43 -6.92
N LEU A 53 3.52 6.76 -7.53
CA LEU A 53 4.32 7.30 -8.64
C LEU A 53 3.97 6.69 -9.98
N ARG A 54 3.57 5.42 -10.00
CA ARG A 54 3.06 4.74 -11.20
C ARG A 54 1.87 3.90 -10.80
N HIS A 55 0.92 3.77 -11.71
CA HIS A 55 -0.16 2.82 -11.61
C HIS A 55 -0.41 2.21 -12.98
N SER A 56 -0.85 0.96 -13.01
CA SER A 56 -1.28 0.27 -14.22
C SER A 56 -2.45 -0.63 -13.89
N ARG A 57 -3.22 -0.96 -14.92
CA ARG A 57 -4.28 -1.95 -14.86
C ARG A 57 -4.22 -2.83 -16.09
N ASP A 58 -4.31 -4.13 -15.87
CA ASP A 58 -4.48 -5.14 -16.91
C ASP A 58 -5.63 -6.06 -16.51
N GLY A 59 -6.77 -5.93 -17.18
CA GLY A 59 -7.99 -6.65 -16.83
C GLY A 59 -8.46 -6.35 -15.39
N ASP A 60 -8.48 -7.40 -14.57
CA ASP A 60 -8.86 -7.39 -13.15
C ASP A 60 -7.66 -7.14 -12.22
N LEU A 61 -6.43 -7.07 -12.75
CA LEU A 61 -5.22 -6.80 -11.97
C LEU A 61 -4.88 -5.32 -12.00
N GLU A 62 -4.82 -4.70 -10.82
CA GLU A 62 -4.30 -3.35 -10.63
C GLU A 62 -2.93 -3.40 -9.97
N THR A 63 -1.97 -2.61 -10.46
CA THR A 63 -0.64 -2.48 -9.88
C THR A 63 -0.32 -1.03 -9.59
N VAL A 64 0.34 -0.79 -8.45
CA VAL A 64 0.78 0.54 -8.03
C VAL A 64 2.22 0.45 -7.55
N TYR A 65 3.05 1.36 -8.04
CA TYR A 65 4.38 1.60 -7.51
C TYR A 65 4.42 2.98 -6.87
N GLY A 66 5.02 3.08 -5.70
CA GLY A 66 5.11 4.33 -4.98
C GLY A 66 6.20 4.33 -3.94
N VAL A 67 6.25 5.42 -3.18
CA VAL A 67 7.17 5.56 -2.06
C VAL A 67 6.42 5.75 -0.76
N VAL A 68 7.05 5.37 0.33
CA VAL A 68 6.61 5.69 1.68
C VAL A 68 7.41 6.90 2.16
N THR A 69 6.72 7.89 2.68
CA THR A 69 7.31 9.06 3.33
C THR A 69 6.90 9.12 4.80
N GLU A 70 7.80 9.61 5.64
CA GLU A 70 7.51 9.94 7.05
C GLU A 70 7.91 11.40 7.29
N GLY A 71 6.92 12.25 7.63
CA GLY A 71 7.15 13.70 7.76
C GLY A 71 7.70 14.36 6.49
N GLY A 72 7.34 13.84 5.31
CA GLY A 72 7.84 14.31 4.01
C GLY A 72 9.24 13.80 3.63
N ARG A 73 9.86 12.94 4.44
CA ARG A 73 11.14 12.30 4.13
C ARG A 73 10.92 10.89 3.58
N TYR A 74 11.58 10.55 2.47
CA TYR A 74 11.59 9.19 1.92
C TYR A 74 12.07 8.16 2.95
N THR A 75 11.34 7.05 3.07
CA THR A 75 11.71 5.91 3.92
C THR A 75 11.79 4.59 3.17
N GLY A 76 11.26 4.51 1.95
CA GLY A 76 11.38 3.34 1.10
C GLY A 76 10.39 3.37 -0.06
N SER A 77 10.47 2.35 -0.90
CA SER A 77 9.61 2.16 -2.07
C SER A 77 8.75 0.92 -1.91
N PHE A 78 7.56 0.93 -2.50
CA PHE A 78 6.67 -0.21 -2.54
C PHE A 78 6.16 -0.50 -3.95
N LEU A 79 5.94 -1.79 -4.22
CA LEU A 79 5.16 -2.28 -5.34
C LEU A 79 4.02 -3.11 -4.77
N SER A 80 2.80 -2.70 -5.07
CA SER A 80 1.60 -3.44 -4.67
C SER A 80 0.79 -3.83 -5.90
N ALA A 81 0.13 -4.97 -5.80
CA ALA A 81 -0.79 -5.48 -6.78
C ALA A 81 -2.08 -5.95 -6.10
N ALA A 82 -3.21 -5.76 -6.76
CA ALA A 82 -4.51 -6.20 -6.29
C ALA A 82 -5.29 -6.85 -7.43
N VAL A 83 -5.93 -7.98 -7.15
CA VAL A 83 -6.97 -8.53 -8.03
C VAL A 83 -8.31 -7.95 -7.58
N ILE A 84 -8.99 -7.27 -8.49
CA ILE A 84 -10.28 -6.62 -8.26
C ILE A 84 -11.39 -7.55 -8.78
N SER A 85 -12.32 -7.91 -7.90
CA SER A 85 -13.45 -8.75 -8.24
C SER A 85 -14.43 -8.03 -9.18
N PRO A 86 -15.36 -8.76 -9.84
CA PRO A 86 -16.44 -8.14 -10.59
C PRO A 86 -17.32 -7.20 -9.76
N GLY A 87 -17.36 -7.37 -8.43
CA GLY A 87 -18.06 -6.48 -7.49
C GLY A 87 -17.31 -5.18 -7.19
N GLY A 88 -16.09 -5.00 -7.72
CA GLY A 88 -15.25 -3.84 -7.48
C GLY A 88 -14.49 -3.87 -6.15
N LEU A 89 -14.43 -5.03 -5.49
CA LEU A 89 -13.72 -5.22 -4.23
C LEU A 89 -12.38 -5.93 -4.46
N ILE A 90 -11.46 -5.80 -3.52
CA ILE A 90 -10.17 -6.46 -3.56
C ILE A 90 -10.34 -7.92 -3.12
N ALA A 91 -10.09 -8.85 -4.03
CA ALA A 91 -10.11 -10.29 -3.76
C ALA A 91 -8.74 -10.80 -3.28
N ARG A 92 -7.65 -10.27 -3.84
CA ARG A 92 -6.27 -10.62 -3.44
C ARG A 92 -5.40 -9.39 -3.43
N TYR A 93 -4.50 -9.31 -2.47
CA TYR A 93 -3.56 -8.19 -2.35
C TYR A 93 -2.14 -8.70 -2.10
N GLN A 94 -1.19 -8.17 -2.84
CA GLN A 94 0.22 -8.43 -2.63
C GLN A 94 0.98 -7.11 -2.54
N SER A 95 1.89 -7.00 -1.59
CA SER A 95 2.73 -5.81 -1.47
C SER A 95 4.15 -6.18 -1.09
N PHE A 96 5.11 -5.56 -1.76
CA PHE A 96 6.53 -5.64 -1.42
C PHE A 96 7.02 -4.24 -1.05
N PHE A 97 7.72 -4.15 0.08
CA PHE A 97 8.33 -2.90 0.53
C PHE A 97 9.84 -3.07 0.69
N THR A 98 10.61 -2.10 0.23
CA THR A 98 12.07 -2.06 0.36
C THR A 98 12.54 -0.68 0.80
N THR A 99 13.59 -0.65 1.63
CA THR A 99 14.23 0.59 2.09
C THR A 99 15.52 0.89 1.33
N SER A 100 16.00 -0.05 0.51
CA SER A 100 17.34 -0.01 -0.10
C SER A 100 17.35 0.11 -1.62
N PHE A 101 16.17 0.05 -2.25
CA PHE A 101 16.05 0.11 -3.70
C PHE A 101 14.85 0.96 -4.12
N GLU A 102 15.01 1.67 -5.22
CA GLU A 102 13.99 2.50 -5.85
C GLU A 102 13.98 2.18 -7.35
N LEU A 103 12.81 1.82 -7.87
CA LEU A 103 12.62 1.53 -9.29
C LEU A 103 12.41 2.79 -10.12
N VAL A 104 11.79 3.82 -9.53
CA VAL A 104 11.48 5.10 -10.18
C VAL A 104 11.87 6.22 -9.22
N ASP A 105 12.77 7.09 -9.66
CA ASP A 105 13.26 8.23 -8.87
C ASP A 105 12.12 9.08 -8.30
N TRP A 106 12.15 9.28 -6.98
CA TRP A 106 11.29 10.16 -6.24
C TRP A 106 11.98 11.50 -6.03
N ALA A 107 11.33 12.55 -6.54
CA ALA A 107 11.61 13.90 -6.11
C ALA A 107 10.51 14.31 -5.12
N PRO A 108 10.87 14.90 -3.96
CA PRO A 108 9.88 15.56 -3.13
C PRO A 108 9.11 16.52 -4.02
N LYS A 109 7.78 16.55 -3.91
CA LYS A 109 7.01 17.64 -4.51
C LYS A 109 7.58 18.92 -3.91
N GLY A 110 8.30 19.68 -4.73
CA GLY A 110 8.77 21.00 -4.32
C GLY A 110 7.58 21.74 -3.73
N ASP A 111 7.81 22.50 -2.66
CA ASP A 111 6.83 23.51 -2.31
C ASP A 111 6.51 24.30 -3.58
N GLY A 112 5.26 24.70 -3.78
CA GLY A 112 4.90 25.51 -4.94
C GLY A 112 5.55 26.89 -4.96
N SER A 113 6.69 27.10 -4.26
CA SER A 113 7.43 28.34 -4.19
C SER A 113 8.74 28.25 -4.99
N ARG A 114 8.61 28.27 -6.31
CA ARG A 114 9.62 28.93 -7.14
C ARG A 114 8.97 30.07 -7.91
N ALA A 115 9.59 31.24 -7.70
CA ALA A 115 9.29 32.56 -8.25
C ALA A 115 9.27 32.61 -9.78
#